data_AF-A0A2K9P178-F1
#
_entry.id   AF-A0A2K9P178-F1
#
_cell.length_a   1.000
_cell.length_b   1.000
_cell.length_c   1.000
_cell.angle_alpha   90.00
_cell.angle_beta   90.00
_cell.angle_gamma   90.00
#
_symmetry.space_group_name_H-M   'P 1'
#
loop_
_entity.id
_entity.type
_entity.pdbx_description
1 polymer ?
#
loop_
_entity_poly.entity_id
_entity_poly.type
_entity_poly.pdbx_seq_one_letter_code
_entity_poly.pdbx_strand_id
1 'polypeptide(L)'
;MYKIIKIRNYAATRDIELQNLNTNTINLCFDDSAVVSYNNFDFIEEGKVYDCKMELFGNFENTKSDFNVIVTILESDVLIGNTKYLKVSIDSDIYYILMSDTKNFNLTKYMYYHFTRIDLIQVDNVIHGDCL
;
A
#
# COMPACT_ATOMS: atom_id res chain seq x y z
N MET A 1 -3.63 -10.19 6.55
CA MET A 1 -4.39 -11.12 5.68
C MET A 1 -5.54 -10.39 5.03
N TYR A 2 -5.65 -10.52 3.72
CA TYR A 2 -6.64 -9.86 2.88
C TYR A 2 -7.28 -10.89 1.94
N LYS A 3 -8.60 -10.84 1.80
CA LYS A 3 -9.32 -11.66 0.82
C LYS A 3 -9.43 -10.90 -0.50
N ILE A 4 -9.04 -11.52 -1.60
CA ILE A 4 -9.25 -10.96 -2.94
C ILE A 4 -10.73 -11.08 -3.28
N ILE A 5 -11.38 -9.94 -3.52
CA ILE A 5 -12.80 -9.87 -3.84
C ILE A 5 -12.99 -9.87 -5.36
N LYS A 6 -12.21 -9.06 -6.06
CA LYS A 6 -12.35 -8.87 -7.51
C LYS A 6 -11.04 -8.45 -8.14
N ILE A 7 -10.78 -8.93 -9.35
CA ILE A 7 -9.65 -8.52 -10.19
C ILE A 7 -10.20 -7.91 -11.48
N ARG A 8 -9.74 -6.69 -11.81
CA ARG A 8 -10.06 -6.00 -13.07
C ARG A 8 -8.78 -5.86 -13.88
N ASN A 9 -8.67 -6.67 -14.92
CA ASN A 9 -7.51 -6.64 -15.80
C ASN A 9 -7.61 -5.52 -16.86
N TYR A 10 -6.50 -4.84 -17.09
CA TYR A 10 -6.27 -3.95 -18.22
C TYR A 10 -5.19 -4.54 -19.14
N ALA A 11 -4.69 -3.76 -20.10
CA ALA A 11 -3.74 -4.24 -21.09
C ALA A 11 -2.40 -4.69 -20.50
N ALA A 12 -1.92 -4.01 -19.47
CA ALA A 12 -0.62 -4.28 -18.82
C ALA A 12 -0.67 -4.23 -17.28
N THR A 13 -1.77 -3.72 -16.72
CA THR A 13 -1.94 -3.49 -15.28
C THR A 13 -3.29 -4.02 -14.86
N ARG A 14 -3.58 -4.01 -13.56
CA ARG A 14 -4.89 -4.39 -13.04
C ARG A 14 -5.22 -3.64 -11.75
N ASP A 15 -6.51 -3.57 -11.46
CA ASP A 15 -6.99 -3.17 -10.14
C ASP A 15 -7.50 -4.38 -9.39
N ILE A 16 -7.17 -4.47 -8.11
CA ILE A 16 -7.53 -5.57 -7.23
C ILE A 16 -8.32 -4.99 -6.06
N GLU A 17 -9.58 -5.43 -5.92
CA GLU A 17 -10.36 -5.15 -4.71
C GLU A 17 -10.02 -6.22 -3.67
N LEU A 18 -9.53 -5.78 -2.52
CA LEU A 18 -9.15 -6.68 -1.42
C LEU A 18 -9.70 -6.21 -0.07
N GLN A 19 -10.23 -7.17 0.67
CA GLN A 19 -10.89 -6.95 1.95
C GLN A 19 -9.95 -7.33 3.10
N ASN A 20 -9.66 -6.38 3.99
CA ASN A 20 -8.98 -6.68 5.24
C ASN A 20 -9.89 -7.54 6.13
N LEU A 21 -9.44 -8.73 6.53
CA LEU A 21 -10.25 -9.66 7.32
C LEU A 21 -10.44 -9.22 8.78
N ASN A 22 -9.64 -8.30 9.29
CA ASN A 22 -9.73 -7.81 10.67
C ASN A 22 -10.68 -6.62 10.80
N THR A 23 -10.63 -5.69 9.84
CA THR A 23 -11.38 -4.43 9.87
C THR A 23 -12.58 -4.42 8.93
N ASN A 24 -12.66 -5.38 8.00
CA ASN A 24 -13.61 -5.42 6.89
C ASN A 24 -13.47 -4.28 5.87
N THR A 25 -12.44 -3.43 5.97
CA THR A 25 -12.15 -2.40 4.99
C THR A 25 -11.88 -3.01 3.63
N ILE A 26 -12.44 -2.41 2.58
CA ILE A 26 -12.19 -2.78 1.18
C ILE A 26 -11.26 -1.73 0.58
N ASN A 27 -10.09 -2.18 0.14
CA ASN A 27 -9.14 -1.36 -0.60
C ASN A 27 -9.20 -1.71 -2.09
N LEU A 28 -9.13 -0.68 -2.94
CA LEU A 28 -8.90 -0.83 -4.37
C LEU A 28 -7.41 -0.55 -4.63
N CYS A 29 -6.67 -1.61 -4.90
CA CYS A 29 -5.22 -1.54 -5.11
C CYS A 29 -4.86 -1.64 -6.58
N PHE A 30 -3.93 -0.77 -6.99
CA PHE A 30 -3.28 -0.84 -8.29
C PHE A 30 -2.16 -1.89 -8.27
N ASP A 31 -2.03 -2.62 -9.37
CA ASP A 31 -0.99 -3.60 -9.59
C ASP A 31 -0.46 -3.55 -11.04
N ASP A 32 0.82 -3.21 -11.16
CA ASP A 32 1.63 -3.25 -12.37
C ASP A 32 2.85 -4.17 -12.23
N SER A 33 2.82 -5.11 -11.28
CA SER A 33 3.93 -6.01 -10.98
C SER A 33 4.41 -6.83 -12.17
N ALA A 34 3.50 -7.20 -13.07
CA ALA A 34 3.80 -7.93 -14.30
C ALA A 34 4.55 -7.10 -15.35
N VAL A 35 4.52 -5.76 -15.24
CA VAL A 35 5.26 -4.85 -16.13
C VAL A 35 6.75 -4.81 -15.76
N VAL A 36 7.07 -4.97 -14.48
CA VAL A 36 8.41 -4.75 -13.94
C VAL A 36 9.16 -6.04 -13.58
N SER A 37 8.47 -7.17 -13.45
CA SER A 37 9.09 -8.44 -13.02
C SER A 37 8.38 -9.68 -13.57
N TYR A 38 9.15 -10.74 -13.80
CA TYR A 38 8.61 -12.09 -14.07
C TYR A 38 8.16 -12.81 -12.79
N ASN A 39 8.73 -12.45 -11.63
CA ASN A 39 8.25 -12.88 -10.32
C ASN A 39 7.33 -11.78 -9.78
N ASN A 40 6.04 -11.91 -10.05
CA ASN A 40 5.04 -10.87 -9.88
C ASN A 40 3.78 -11.44 -9.21
N PHE A 41 2.68 -10.68 -9.17
CA PHE A 41 1.46 -11.06 -8.47
C PHE A 41 0.45 -11.85 -9.32
N ASP A 42 0.81 -12.36 -10.50
CA ASP A 42 -0.11 -13.09 -11.39
C ASP A 42 -0.72 -14.35 -10.75
N PHE A 43 -0.10 -14.87 -9.68
CA PHE A 43 -0.59 -16.02 -8.91
C PHE A 43 -1.81 -15.74 -8.02
N ILE A 44 -2.22 -14.48 -7.84
CA ILE A 44 -3.38 -14.18 -6.99
C ILE A 44 -4.69 -14.57 -7.69
N GLU A 45 -5.62 -15.10 -6.91
CA GLU A 45 -6.93 -15.54 -7.39
C GLU A 45 -8.07 -14.91 -6.57
N GLU A 46 -9.18 -14.60 -7.22
CA GLU A 46 -10.41 -14.16 -6.55
C GLU A 46 -10.89 -15.20 -5.52
N GLY A 47 -11.34 -14.74 -4.36
CA GLY A 47 -11.83 -15.56 -3.26
C GLY A 47 -10.74 -16.13 -2.34
N LYS A 48 -9.46 -16.07 -2.73
CA LYS A 48 -8.33 -16.50 -1.90
C LYS A 48 -7.90 -15.41 -0.92
N VAL A 49 -7.07 -15.81 0.05
CA VAL A 49 -6.57 -14.94 1.12
C VAL A 49 -5.05 -14.92 1.08
N TYR A 50 -4.47 -13.74 1.12
CA TYR A 50 -3.02 -13.52 1.07
C TYR A 50 -2.58 -12.55 2.17
N ASP A 51 -1.29 -12.57 2.51
CA ASP A 51 -0.70 -11.50 3.29
C ASP A 51 -0.25 -10.37 2.35
N CYS A 52 -0.88 -9.19 2.45
CA CYS A 52 -0.63 -8.10 1.53
C CYS A 52 -0.04 -6.89 2.26
N LYS A 53 0.92 -6.23 1.63
CA LYS A 53 1.39 -4.90 2.01
C LYS A 53 1.01 -3.91 0.91
N MET A 54 0.48 -2.77 1.34
CA MET A 54 -0.08 -1.76 0.46
C MET A 54 0.59 -0.41 0.73
N GLU A 55 1.11 0.21 -0.32
CA GLU A 55 1.63 1.56 -0.29
C GLU A 55 0.51 2.57 -0.52
N LEU A 56 0.54 3.69 0.20
CA LEU A 56 -0.25 4.87 -0.13
C LEU A 56 0.61 5.76 -1.02
N PHE A 57 0.24 5.91 -2.28
CA PHE A 57 0.94 6.81 -3.20
C PHE A 57 0.38 8.22 -3.07
N GLY A 58 1.21 9.16 -2.59
CA GLY A 58 0.71 10.46 -2.17
C GLY A 58 1.78 11.42 -1.65
N ASN A 59 1.36 12.39 -0.83
CA ASN A 59 2.23 13.39 -0.21
C ASN A 59 1.76 13.75 1.20
N PHE A 60 2.71 14.09 2.07
CA PHE A 60 2.41 14.72 3.35
C PHE A 60 1.91 16.16 3.17
N GLU A 61 1.03 16.59 4.07
CA GLU A 61 0.48 17.94 4.09
C GLU A 61 0.63 18.57 5.49
N ASN A 62 0.74 19.89 5.56
CA ASN A 62 0.92 20.61 6.84
C ASN A 62 -0.40 20.87 7.59
N THR A 63 -1.53 20.82 6.89
CA THR A 63 -2.83 21.24 7.41
C THR A 63 -3.90 20.22 7.09
N LYS A 64 -4.85 20.03 8.00
CA LYS A 64 -6.04 19.21 7.75
C LYS A 64 -6.87 19.77 6.59
N SER A 65 -7.36 18.89 5.73
CA SER A 65 -8.32 19.19 4.66
C SER A 65 -9.33 18.06 4.50
N ASP A 66 -10.33 18.25 3.65
CA ASP A 66 -11.29 17.19 3.30
C ASP A 66 -10.68 16.11 2.38
N PHE A 67 -9.46 16.35 1.86
CA PHE A 67 -8.77 15.46 0.92
C PHE A 67 -7.63 14.67 1.58
N ASN A 68 -7.34 14.91 2.85
CA ASN A 68 -6.29 14.21 3.57
C ASN A 68 -6.82 13.40 4.76
N VAL A 69 -6.05 12.39 5.10
CA VAL A 69 -6.28 11.53 6.27
C VAL A 69 -5.23 11.80 7.32
N ILE A 70 -5.56 11.49 8.56
CA ILE A 70 -4.57 11.46 9.64
C ILE A 70 -3.96 10.07 9.65
N VAL A 71 -2.66 9.98 9.40
CA VAL A 71 -1.89 8.75 9.55
C VAL A 71 -1.21 8.73 10.91
N THR A 72 -1.25 7.58 11.59
CA THR A 72 -0.44 7.34 12.78
C THR A 72 0.82 6.59 12.39
N ILE A 73 2.00 7.17 12.61
CA ILE A 73 3.27 6.48 12.37
C ILE A 73 3.49 5.43 13.45
N LEU A 74 3.64 4.17 13.03
CA LEU A 74 3.91 3.03 13.92
C LEU A 74 5.40 2.70 13.96
N GLU A 75 6.03 2.65 12.79
CA GLU A 75 7.46 2.36 12.63
C GLU A 75 8.02 3.24 11.50
N SER A 76 9.23 3.78 11.70
CA SER A 76 9.84 4.74 10.78
C SER A 76 11.04 4.18 10.00
N ASP A 77 11.26 2.87 9.97
CA ASP A 77 12.31 2.27 9.13
C ASP A 77 11.98 0.79 8.87
N VAL A 78 10.95 0.55 8.03
CA VAL A 78 10.56 -0.80 7.63
C VAL A 78 11.04 -1.07 6.22
N LEU A 79 11.73 -2.20 6.04
CA LEU A 79 12.16 -2.65 4.72
C LEU A 79 11.10 -3.55 4.07
N ILE A 80 10.82 -3.28 2.80
CA ILE A 80 10.09 -4.17 1.89
C ILE A 80 10.99 -4.32 0.67
N GLY A 81 11.56 -5.51 0.50
CA GLY A 81 12.72 -5.69 -0.38
C GLY A 81 13.89 -4.83 0.09
N ASN A 82 14.40 -3.99 -0.80
CA ASN A 82 15.47 -3.02 -0.55
C ASN A 82 14.95 -1.60 -0.30
N THR A 83 13.64 -1.39 -0.37
CA THR A 83 13.02 -0.08 -0.23
C THR A 83 12.56 0.20 1.20
N LYS A 84 12.83 1.42 1.67
CA LYS A 84 12.47 1.89 3.02
C LYS A 84 11.12 2.58 3.03
N TYR A 85 10.29 2.16 3.99
CA TYR A 85 8.95 2.68 4.20
C TYR A 85 8.75 3.11 5.66
N LEU A 86 7.83 4.05 5.83
CA LEU A 86 7.08 4.22 7.06
C LEU A 86 5.97 3.18 7.10
N LYS A 87 5.78 2.51 8.23
CA LYS A 87 4.58 1.74 8.51
C LYS A 87 3.62 2.60 9.29
N VAL A 88 2.42 2.79 8.74
CA VAL A 88 1.42 3.71 9.29
C VAL A 88 0.10 3.00 9.51
N SER A 89 -0.76 3.60 10.33
CA SER A 89 -2.15 3.18 10.48
C SER A 89 -3.14 4.30 10.19
N ILE A 90 -4.24 3.93 9.54
CA ILE A 90 -5.45 4.72 9.36
C ILE A 90 -6.59 3.84 9.85
N ASP A 91 -7.36 4.29 10.84
CA ASP A 91 -8.52 3.57 11.39
C ASP A 91 -8.28 2.08 11.71
N SER A 92 -7.09 1.74 12.19
CA SER A 92 -6.61 0.36 12.51
C SER A 92 -6.18 -0.49 11.32
N ASP A 93 -6.35 -0.03 10.09
CA ASP A 93 -5.71 -0.63 8.92
C ASP A 93 -4.23 -0.22 8.86
N ILE A 94 -3.41 -1.06 8.25
CA ILE A 94 -1.96 -0.87 8.11
C ILE A 94 -1.61 -0.60 6.66
N TYR A 95 -0.84 0.46 6.45
CA TYR A 95 -0.32 0.85 5.14
C TYR A 95 1.15 1.24 5.24
N TYR A 96 1.74 1.47 4.08
CA TYR A 96 3.14 1.88 3.94
C TYR A 96 3.22 3.20 3.17
N ILE A 97 4.12 4.08 3.58
CA ILE A 97 4.41 5.33 2.87
C ILE A 97 5.91 5.35 2.59
N LEU A 98 6.30 5.68 1.36
CA LEU A 98 7.69 5.68 0.95
C LEU A 98 8.50 6.67 1.82
N MET A 99 9.64 6.23 2.37
CA MET A 99 10.45 7.09 3.25
C MET A 99 10.92 8.37 2.54
N SER A 100 11.10 8.32 1.21
CA SER A 100 11.49 9.50 0.45
C SER A 100 10.44 10.62 0.43
N ASP A 101 9.19 10.33 0.77
CA ASP A 101 8.11 11.33 0.80
C ASP A 101 8.24 12.26 2.01
N THR A 102 9.07 11.87 3.00
CA THR A 102 9.25 12.63 4.25
C THR A 102 10.30 13.73 4.13
N LYS A 103 10.96 13.90 2.98
CA LYS A 103 12.14 14.78 2.81
C LYS A 103 11.96 16.21 3.34
N ASN A 104 10.75 16.74 3.30
CA ASN A 104 10.42 18.11 3.70
C ASN A 104 9.62 18.19 5.01
N PHE A 105 9.50 17.08 5.74
CA PHE A 105 8.65 16.98 6.92
C PHE A 105 9.44 16.44 8.12
N ASN A 106 9.25 17.06 9.28
CA ASN A 106 9.67 16.48 10.54
C ASN A 106 8.62 15.44 10.95
N LEU A 107 9.03 14.17 11.03
CA LEU A 107 8.13 13.10 11.42
C LEU A 107 7.65 13.30 12.85
N THR A 108 6.33 13.33 13.02
CA THR A 108 5.68 13.25 14.31
C THR A 108 4.75 12.04 14.35
N LYS A 109 4.20 11.69 15.52
CA LYS A 109 3.33 10.51 15.65
C LYS A 109 2.11 10.57 14.73
N TYR A 110 1.58 11.77 14.47
CA TYR A 110 0.37 11.99 13.67
C TYR A 110 0.69 12.98 12.56
N MET A 111 0.40 12.61 11.31
CA MET A 111 0.67 13.45 10.16
C MET A 111 -0.56 13.50 9.26
N TYR A 112 -0.73 14.58 8.49
CA TYR A 112 -1.71 14.62 7.42
C TYR A 112 -1.09 14.05 6.15
N TYR A 113 -1.80 13.13 5.49
CA TYR A 113 -1.37 12.52 4.25
C TYR A 113 -2.51 12.52 3.25
N HIS A 114 -2.23 12.96 2.04
CA HIS A 114 -3.16 12.88 0.91
C HIS A 114 -2.60 11.87 -0.08
N PHE A 115 -3.37 10.83 -0.37
CA PHE A 115 -3.03 9.79 -1.33
C PHE A 115 -4.05 9.75 -2.46
N THR A 116 -3.58 9.43 -3.66
CA THR A 116 -4.42 9.35 -4.87
C THR A 116 -4.58 7.91 -5.35
N ARG A 117 -3.72 7.00 -4.88
CA ARG A 117 -3.71 5.59 -5.25
C ARG A 117 -3.18 4.75 -4.09
N ILE A 118 -3.62 3.50 -4.04
CA ILE A 118 -3.06 2.49 -3.14
C ILE A 118 -2.42 1.43 -4.03
N ASP A 119 -1.16 1.12 -3.79
CA ASP A 119 -0.37 0.23 -4.65
C ASP A 119 -0.05 -1.06 -3.90
N LEU A 120 -0.20 -2.21 -4.56
CA LEU A 120 0.19 -3.48 -3.98
C LEU A 120 1.70 -3.64 -4.09
N ILE A 121 2.41 -3.76 -2.97
CA ILE A 121 3.88 -3.76 -2.96
C ILE A 121 4.49 -5.09 -2.48
N GLN A 122 3.70 -5.94 -1.82
CA GLN A 122 4.09 -7.29 -1.45
C GLN A 122 2.84 -8.18 -1.30
N VAL A 123 2.91 -9.41 -1.81
CA VAL A 123 1.91 -10.45 -1.62
C VAL A 123 2.61 -11.72 -1.17
N ASP A 124 2.28 -12.20 0.03
CA ASP A 124 2.99 -13.27 0.74
C ASP A 124 4.51 -13.01 0.73
N ASN A 125 5.28 -13.88 0.07
CA ASN A 125 6.73 -13.77 -0.05
C ASN A 125 7.20 -13.12 -1.37
N VAL A 126 6.27 -12.70 -2.24
CA VAL A 126 6.60 -12.05 -3.51
C VAL A 126 6.56 -10.54 -3.30
N ILE A 127 7.64 -9.86 -3.71
CA ILE A 127 7.84 -8.42 -3.56
C ILE A 127 7.72 -7.76 -4.93
N HIS A 128 7.09 -6.59 -4.99
CA HIS A 128 6.98 -5.81 -6.23
C HIS A 128 8.36 -5.48 -6.81
N GLY A 129 8.50 -5.52 -8.14
CA GLY A 129 9.80 -5.32 -8.80
C GLY A 129 10.49 -4.00 -8.46
N ASP A 130 9.71 -2.92 -8.28
CA ASP A 130 10.24 -1.60 -7.90
C ASP A 130 10.74 -1.51 -6.45
N CYS A 131 10.46 -2.54 -5.65
CA CYS A 131 10.97 -2.64 -4.27
C CYS A 131 12.26 -3.48 -4.17
N LEU A 132 12.75 -4.05 -5.28
CA LEU A 132 13.94 -4.93 -5.31
C LEU A 132 15.26 -4.18 -5.56
#